data_AF-A0A316KS22-F1
#
_entry.id   AF-A0A316KS22-F1
#
_cell.length_a   1.000
_cell.length_b   1.000
_cell.length_c   1.000
_cell.angle_alpha   90.00
_cell.angle_beta   90.00
_cell.angle_gamma   90.00
#
_symmetry.space_group_name_H-M   'P 1'
#
loop_
_entity.id
_entity.type
_entity.pdbx_description
1 polymer ?
#
loop_
_entity_poly.entity_id
_entity_poly.type
_entity_poly.pdbx_seq_one_letter_code
_entity_poly.pdbx_strand_id
1 'polypeptide(L)'
;MSYTINVVRKNGSGTLTFKSGSVDISETCWWDEDVVIDAGTYTGYATRMANKTDGTDGGNREAIWLGLNVPYNGDGSTANGFFIHKGTNAGWSDGCIVMPGAKVYQMWSEITPKETGNISVVITDETVKRGRPQDWDCTRYMHSSWGTMPLFE
;
A
#
# COMPACT_ATOMS: atom_id res chain seq x y z
N MET A 1 13.10 20.99 -6.37
CA MET A 1 12.19 21.04 -5.21
C MET A 1 12.00 19.62 -4.71
N SER A 2 11.94 19.40 -3.41
CA SER A 2 11.74 18.08 -2.80
C SER A 2 10.47 18.08 -1.97
N TYR A 3 9.76 16.96 -1.98
CA TYR A 3 8.48 16.78 -1.30
C TYR A 3 8.58 15.65 -0.29
N THR A 4 7.76 15.70 0.76
CA THR A 4 7.66 14.62 1.74
C THR A 4 6.21 14.18 1.88
N ILE A 5 5.99 12.87 1.79
CA ILE A 5 4.72 12.22 2.09
C ILE A 5 4.98 11.32 3.28
N ASN A 6 4.26 11.51 4.38
CA ASN A 6 4.37 10.61 5.52
C ASN A 6 3.15 9.68 5.55
N VAL A 7 3.39 8.41 5.86
CA VAL A 7 2.34 7.41 6.02
C VAL A 7 2.55 6.72 7.36
N VAL A 8 1.65 7.00 8.30
CA VAL A 8 1.63 6.35 9.62
C VAL A 8 0.64 5.22 9.58
N ARG A 9 1.12 4.01 9.86
CA ARG A 9 0.38 2.79 9.56
C ARG A 9 -0.23 2.08 10.76
N LYS A 10 -1.46 1.60 10.60
CA LYS A 10 -2.21 0.74 11.54
C LYS A 10 -2.62 -0.55 10.83
N ASN A 11 -3.59 -1.30 11.35
CA ASN A 11 -4.08 -2.52 10.69
C ASN A 11 -5.01 -2.14 9.53
N GLY A 12 -4.58 -2.47 8.30
CA GLY A 12 -5.32 -2.27 7.04
C GLY A 12 -5.62 -0.81 6.68
N SER A 13 -5.13 0.14 7.49
CA SER A 13 -5.45 1.56 7.39
C SER A 13 -4.41 2.41 8.10
N GLY A 14 -4.34 3.69 7.75
CA GLY A 14 -3.37 4.62 8.31
C GLY A 14 -3.76 6.07 8.07
N THR A 15 -2.81 6.95 8.34
CA THR A 15 -2.93 8.37 8.02
C THR A 15 -1.79 8.76 7.08
N LEU A 16 -2.15 9.31 5.93
CA LEU A 16 -1.21 9.92 5.00
C LEU A 16 -1.22 11.43 5.21
N THR A 17 -0.04 12.02 5.38
CA THR A 17 0.13 13.47 5.42
C THR A 17 1.01 13.97 4.28
N PHE A 18 0.62 15.09 3.69
CA PHE A 18 1.36 15.79 2.65
C PHE A 18 1.13 17.29 2.78
N LYS A 19 2.21 18.07 2.75
CA LYS A 19 2.13 19.53 2.83
C LYS A 19 3.10 20.18 1.85
N SER A 20 2.57 20.99 0.95
CA SER A 20 3.35 21.82 0.01
C SER A 20 2.52 22.99 -0.46
N GLY A 21 3.11 24.19 -0.48
CA GLY A 21 2.43 25.39 -0.92
C GLY A 21 1.14 25.63 -0.12
N SER A 22 0.00 25.64 -0.82
CA SER A 22 -1.34 25.75 -0.23
C SER A 22 -2.02 24.41 0.08
N VAL A 23 -1.41 23.30 -0.33
CA VAL A 23 -1.93 21.95 -0.10
C VAL A 23 -1.49 21.48 1.29
N ASP A 24 -2.48 21.14 2.12
CA ASP A 24 -2.30 20.51 3.43
C ASP A 24 -3.28 19.33 3.52
N ILE A 25 -2.74 18.12 3.46
CA ILE A 25 -3.48 16.86 3.45
C ILE A 25 -3.10 16.10 4.72
N SER A 26 -4.10 15.68 5.47
CA SER A 26 -3.99 14.69 6.53
C SER A 26 -5.22 13.81 6.45
N GLU A 27 -5.09 12.65 5.82
CA GLU A 27 -6.25 11.82 5.49
C GLU A 27 -6.04 10.35 5.72
N THR A 28 -7.15 9.64 5.92
CA THR A 28 -7.15 8.19 6.02
C THR A 28 -6.71 7.56 4.69
N CYS A 29 -5.81 6.59 4.79
CA CYS A 29 -5.42 5.71 3.69
C CYS A 29 -5.58 4.24 4.10
N TRP A 30 -5.59 3.35 3.11
CA TRP A 30 -5.85 1.91 3.28
C TRP A 30 -4.88 1.08 2.44
N TRP A 31 -4.67 -0.17 2.85
CA TRP A 31 -3.90 -1.18 2.10
C TRP A 31 -4.34 -2.57 2.52
N ASP A 32 -3.94 -3.57 1.74
CA ASP A 32 -4.14 -4.98 2.00
C ASP A 32 -3.20 -5.44 3.14
N GLU A 33 -3.76 -6.06 4.18
CA GLU A 33 -2.98 -6.57 5.32
C GLU A 33 -2.10 -7.78 4.96
N ASP A 34 -2.37 -8.43 3.83
CA ASP A 34 -1.57 -9.55 3.33
C ASP A 34 -0.35 -9.09 2.50
N VAL A 35 -0.36 -7.84 2.02
CA VAL A 35 0.74 -7.23 1.25
C VAL A 35 1.06 -5.85 1.82
N VAL A 36 1.99 -5.83 2.77
CA VAL A 36 2.31 -4.66 3.58
C VAL A 36 3.72 -4.19 3.25
N ILE A 37 3.86 -3.03 2.60
CA ILE A 37 5.17 -2.40 2.31
C ILE A 37 6.01 -2.31 3.61
N ASP A 38 7.32 -2.39 3.57
CA ASP A 38 8.09 -2.26 4.81
C ASP A 38 8.07 -0.81 5.34
N ALA A 39 8.42 -0.64 6.62
CA ALA A 39 8.62 0.70 7.16
C ALA A 39 9.99 1.21 6.67
N GLY A 40 10.07 2.48 6.31
CA GLY A 40 11.27 3.05 5.72
C GLY A 40 11.00 4.30 4.90
N THR A 41 12.04 4.77 4.22
CA THR A 41 11.97 5.93 3.33
C THR A 41 12.20 5.49 1.90
N TYR A 42 11.28 5.84 1.02
CA TYR A 42 11.29 5.47 -0.39
C TYR A 42 11.34 6.71 -1.28
N THR A 43 12.03 6.59 -2.41
CA THR A 43 12.01 7.61 -3.46
C THR A 43 10.71 7.49 -4.24
N GLY A 44 9.88 8.52 -4.17
CA GLY A 44 8.61 8.61 -4.88
C GLY A 44 8.68 9.43 -6.17
N TYR A 45 7.80 9.10 -7.12
CA TYR A 45 7.65 9.76 -8.41
C TYR A 45 6.18 10.09 -8.67
N ALA A 46 5.85 11.37 -8.86
CA ALA A 46 4.51 11.75 -9.30
C ALA A 46 4.32 11.36 -10.77
N THR A 47 3.43 10.40 -11.03
CA THR A 47 3.28 9.74 -12.33
C THR A 47 1.82 9.46 -12.68
N ARG A 48 1.59 8.82 -13.82
CA ARG A 48 0.30 8.22 -14.19
C ARG A 48 0.44 6.73 -14.38
N MET A 49 -0.54 5.96 -13.89
CA MET A 49 -0.59 4.52 -14.07
C MET A 49 -0.91 4.18 -15.53
N ALA A 50 -0.01 3.47 -16.22
CA ALA A 50 -0.12 3.22 -17.66
C ALA A 50 -1.44 2.54 -18.11
N ASN A 51 -1.99 1.67 -17.27
CA ASN A 51 -3.12 0.80 -17.64
C ASN A 51 -4.46 1.18 -16.96
N LYS A 52 -4.54 2.33 -16.30
CA LYS A 52 -5.76 2.78 -15.61
C LYS A 52 -6.20 4.11 -16.20
N THR A 53 -7.27 4.12 -17.00
CA THR A 53 -7.73 5.29 -17.78
C THR A 53 -8.79 6.12 -17.07
N ASP A 54 -8.87 6.02 -15.75
CA ASP A 54 -9.88 6.67 -14.93
C ASP A 54 -9.32 7.85 -14.12
N GLY A 55 -8.40 8.62 -14.72
CA GLY A 55 -7.84 9.83 -14.12
C GLY A 55 -8.90 10.90 -13.86
N THR A 56 -8.60 11.80 -12.93
CA THR A 56 -9.54 12.85 -12.51
C THR A 56 -9.80 13.85 -13.63
N ASP A 57 -8.82 14.05 -14.50
CA ASP A 57 -8.89 14.95 -15.66
C ASP A 57 -9.22 14.23 -16.99
N GLY A 58 -9.67 12.98 -16.93
CA GLY A 58 -10.00 12.17 -18.12
C GLY A 58 -8.80 11.48 -18.76
N GLY A 59 -7.58 11.64 -18.21
CA GLY A 59 -6.40 10.89 -18.61
C GLY A 59 -6.20 9.58 -17.83
N ASN A 60 -4.97 9.09 -17.82
CA ASN A 60 -4.60 7.97 -16.98
C ASN A 60 -4.58 8.37 -15.49
N ARG A 61 -4.93 7.44 -14.61
CA ARG A 61 -5.00 7.61 -13.16
C ARG A 61 -3.70 8.18 -12.60
N GLU A 62 -3.82 9.26 -11.86
CA GLU A 62 -2.73 9.92 -11.15
C GLU A 62 -2.28 9.07 -9.95
N ALA A 63 -0.97 8.99 -9.75
CA ALA A 63 -0.40 8.22 -8.65
C ALA A 63 0.98 8.74 -8.23
N ILE A 64 1.43 8.32 -7.05
CA ILE A 64 2.83 8.41 -6.62
C ILE A 64 3.44 7.02 -6.67
N TRP A 65 4.39 6.78 -7.56
CA TRP A 65 5.09 5.50 -7.64
C TRP A 65 6.25 5.46 -6.65
N LEU A 66 6.41 4.35 -5.91
CA LEU A 66 7.46 4.21 -4.88
C LEU A 66 8.81 3.69 -5.43
N GLY A 67 8.91 3.52 -6.75
CA GLY A 67 10.14 3.10 -7.42
C GLY A 67 10.34 1.59 -7.47
N LEU A 68 11.61 1.19 -7.58
CA LEU A 68 12.03 -0.19 -7.78
C LEU A 68 12.46 -0.87 -6.48
N ASN A 69 12.30 -2.19 -6.43
CA ASN A 69 12.75 -3.07 -5.35
C ASN A 69 12.23 -2.65 -3.97
N VAL A 70 10.98 -2.20 -3.90
CA VAL A 70 10.35 -1.79 -2.64
C VAL A 70 10.06 -3.06 -1.83
N PRO A 71 10.66 -3.22 -0.64
CA PRO A 71 10.45 -4.37 0.21
C PRO A 71 9.05 -4.38 0.85
N TYR A 72 8.50 -5.57 1.04
CA TYR A 72 7.20 -5.77 1.65
C TYR A 72 7.17 -7.06 2.50
N ASN A 73 6.19 -7.16 3.39
CA ASN A 73 5.93 -8.24 4.33
C ASN A 73 7.07 -8.59 5.32
N GLY A 74 8.21 -7.90 5.24
CA GLY A 74 9.38 -8.17 6.09
C GLY A 74 10.04 -9.54 5.84
N ASP A 75 9.75 -10.20 4.72
CA ASP A 75 10.29 -11.53 4.38
C ASP A 75 11.44 -11.48 3.35
N GLY A 76 11.87 -10.28 2.96
CA GLY A 76 12.90 -10.05 1.93
C GLY A 76 12.34 -9.99 0.51
N SER A 77 11.04 -10.18 0.31
CA SER A 77 10.39 -9.97 -0.98
C SER A 77 10.39 -8.50 -1.37
N THR A 78 10.49 -8.23 -2.67
CA THR A 78 10.44 -6.87 -3.22
C THR A 78 9.53 -6.80 -4.44
N ALA A 79 8.94 -5.63 -4.68
CA ALA A 79 8.14 -5.38 -5.87
C ALA A 79 8.38 -3.97 -6.43
N ASN A 80 8.03 -3.79 -7.69
CA ASN A 80 8.11 -2.51 -8.41
C ASN A 80 6.72 -1.89 -8.61
N GLY A 81 5.67 -2.56 -8.13
CA GLY A 81 4.27 -2.24 -8.44
C GLY A 81 3.57 -1.41 -7.38
N PHE A 82 4.27 -0.83 -6.41
CA PHE A 82 3.63 -0.08 -5.32
C PHE A 82 3.44 1.39 -5.66
N PHE A 83 2.21 1.85 -5.46
CA PHE A 83 1.80 3.22 -5.70
C PHE A 83 1.02 3.77 -4.51
N ILE A 84 0.95 5.10 -4.41
CA ILE A 84 -0.11 5.82 -3.72
C ILE A 84 -1.10 6.27 -4.78
N HIS A 85 -2.31 5.71 -4.79
CA HIS A 85 -3.32 6.04 -5.81
C HIS A 85 -4.73 6.10 -5.24
N LYS A 86 -5.69 6.49 -6.09
CA LYS A 86 -7.08 6.60 -5.66
C LYS A 86 -7.69 5.25 -5.29
N GLY A 87 -8.45 5.20 -4.21
CA GLY A 87 -9.27 4.06 -3.79
C GLY A 87 -10.16 4.43 -2.61
N THR A 88 -11.09 3.55 -2.27
CA THR A 88 -12.12 3.82 -1.25
C THR A 88 -11.99 2.95 -0.01
N ASN A 89 -11.24 1.85 -0.07
CA ASN A 89 -10.95 0.94 1.03
C ASN A 89 -9.79 -0.01 0.69
N ALA A 90 -9.38 -0.86 1.64
CA ALA A 90 -8.27 -1.80 1.50
C ALA A 90 -8.38 -2.75 0.29
N GLY A 91 -9.59 -3.15 -0.12
CA GLY A 91 -9.83 -4.04 -1.26
C GLY A 91 -9.52 -3.42 -2.62
N TRP A 92 -9.18 -2.13 -2.67
CA TRP A 92 -8.73 -1.43 -3.89
C TRP A 92 -7.21 -1.33 -4.01
N SER A 93 -6.48 -1.87 -3.03
CA SER A 93 -5.05 -1.61 -2.91
C SER A 93 -4.18 -2.61 -3.65
N ASP A 94 -4.50 -3.90 -3.64
CA ASP A 94 -3.59 -4.96 -4.10
C ASP A 94 -2.16 -4.77 -3.54
N GLY A 95 -2.05 -4.33 -2.28
CA GLY A 95 -0.79 -4.00 -1.59
C GLY A 95 -0.27 -2.56 -1.79
N CYS A 96 -0.91 -1.74 -2.63
CA CYS A 96 -0.65 -0.30 -2.73
C CYS A 96 -1.17 0.47 -1.51
N ILE A 97 -0.88 1.77 -1.43
CA ILE A 97 -1.52 2.66 -0.47
C ILE A 97 -2.63 3.40 -1.22
N VAL A 98 -3.88 3.25 -0.77
CA VAL A 98 -5.01 3.91 -1.41
C VAL A 98 -5.65 4.97 -0.52
N MET A 99 -6.11 6.05 -1.12
CA MET A 99 -6.76 7.16 -0.42
C MET A 99 -7.79 7.85 -1.34
N PRO A 100 -8.63 8.79 -0.85
CA PRO A 100 -9.62 9.46 -1.68
C PRO A 100 -9.01 10.12 -2.92
N GLY A 101 -9.60 9.89 -4.09
CA GLY A 101 -9.02 10.30 -5.38
C GLY A 101 -8.78 11.81 -5.52
N ALA A 102 -9.68 12.64 -4.96
CA ALA A 102 -9.49 14.09 -4.96
C ALA A 102 -8.19 14.52 -4.26
N LYS A 103 -7.79 13.81 -3.19
CA LYS A 103 -6.57 14.10 -2.41
C LYS A 103 -5.33 13.65 -3.15
N VAL A 104 -5.40 12.49 -3.82
CA VAL A 104 -4.33 12.03 -4.72
C VAL A 104 -4.11 13.04 -5.83
N TYR A 105 -5.19 13.53 -6.46
CA TYR A 105 -5.10 14.52 -7.53
C TYR A 105 -4.53 15.85 -7.04
N GLN A 106 -4.93 16.34 -5.86
CA GLN A 106 -4.36 17.55 -5.24
C GLN A 106 -2.85 17.42 -5.02
N MET A 107 -2.42 16.33 -4.39
CA MET A 107 -1.00 16.05 -4.15
C MET A 107 -0.23 15.90 -5.47
N TRP A 108 -0.74 15.10 -6.39
CA TRP A 108 -0.13 14.89 -7.70
C TRP A 108 0.02 16.21 -8.45
N SER A 109 -1.00 17.08 -8.47
CA SER A 109 -0.98 18.36 -9.19
C SER A 109 0.09 19.31 -8.65
N GLU A 110 0.23 19.40 -7.33
CA GLU A 110 1.20 20.26 -6.63
C GLU A 110 2.67 19.84 -6.86
N ILE A 111 2.94 18.55 -7.04
CA ILE A 111 4.31 18.03 -7.15
C ILE A 111 4.90 18.36 -8.53
N THR A 112 5.99 19.15 -8.57
CA THR A 112 6.70 19.48 -9.80
C THR A 112 8.22 19.39 -9.63
N PRO A 113 8.97 18.91 -10.64
CA PRO A 113 8.50 18.27 -11.87
C PRO A 113 7.84 16.89 -11.63
N LYS A 114 7.09 16.41 -12.63
CA LYS A 114 6.54 15.04 -12.68
C LYS A 114 7.63 14.05 -13.12
N GLU A 115 7.39 12.76 -12.95
CA GLU A 115 8.28 11.66 -13.40
C GLU A 115 9.73 11.78 -12.90
N THR A 116 9.93 12.48 -11.78
CA THR A 116 11.25 12.70 -11.18
C THR A 116 11.24 12.17 -9.76
N GLY A 117 12.37 11.61 -9.30
CA GLY A 117 12.53 11.09 -7.94
C GLY A 117 12.70 12.21 -6.92
N ASN A 118 11.72 13.09 -6.81
CA ASN A 118 11.75 14.30 -5.98
C ASN A 118 10.87 14.20 -4.73
N ILE A 119 10.33 13.02 -4.44
CA ILE A 119 9.46 12.77 -3.28
C ILE A 119 10.18 11.80 -2.33
N SER A 120 10.16 12.09 -1.04
CA SER A 120 10.48 11.12 0.01
C SER A 120 9.17 10.63 0.63
N VAL A 121 8.85 9.36 0.38
CA VAL A 121 7.72 8.69 1.03
C VAL A 121 8.24 8.01 2.29
N VAL A 122 7.86 8.54 3.45
CA VAL A 122 8.27 8.03 4.76
C VAL A 122 7.14 7.19 5.33
N ILE A 123 7.37 5.89 5.47
CA ILE A 123 6.41 4.93 6.01
C ILE A 123 6.84 4.54 7.41
N THR A 124 5.95 4.71 8.39
CA THR A 124 6.16 4.32 9.79
C THR A 124 5.02 3.44 10.30
N ASP A 125 5.33 2.58 11.27
CA ASP A 125 4.35 1.66 11.87
C ASP A 125 3.92 2.17 13.25
N GLU A 126 2.61 2.22 13.49
CA GLU A 126 2.02 2.49 14.81
C GLU A 126 1.52 1.18 15.43
N THR A 127 0.68 0.42 14.70
CA THR A 127 0.05 -0.83 15.20
C THR A 127 -0.01 -1.95 14.16
N VAL A 128 0.84 -1.89 13.12
CA VAL A 128 0.78 -2.78 11.96
C VAL A 128 1.00 -4.25 12.34
N LYS A 129 0.03 -5.09 11.96
CA LYS A 129 0.22 -6.53 11.79
C LYS A 129 0.68 -6.77 10.36
N ARG A 130 1.87 -7.34 10.22
CA ARG A 130 2.33 -7.93 8.95
C ARG A 130 1.63 -9.28 8.83
N GLY A 131 1.31 -9.69 7.61
CA GLY A 131 0.51 -10.88 7.30
C GLY A 131 0.72 -12.02 8.29
N ARG A 132 -0.35 -12.76 8.59
CA ARG A 132 -0.22 -14.01 9.35
C ARG A 132 1.00 -14.77 8.77
N PRO A 133 1.90 -15.34 9.59
CA PRO A 133 2.68 -16.46 9.11
C PRO A 133 1.67 -17.37 8.43
N GLN A 134 1.93 -17.78 7.20
CA GLN A 134 1.13 -18.83 6.59
C GLN A 134 1.45 -20.12 7.36
N ASP A 135 1.00 -20.21 8.62
CA ASP A 135 0.77 -21.44 9.36
C ASP A 135 -0.43 -22.14 8.70
N TRP A 136 -0.39 -22.30 7.38
CA TRP A 136 -1.04 -23.42 6.75
C TRP A 136 -0.10 -24.60 6.91
N ASP A 137 0.03 -25.02 8.17
CA ASP A 137 0.58 -26.32 8.49
C ASP A 137 -0.41 -27.35 7.91
N CYS A 138 -0.15 -27.78 6.67
CA CYS A 138 -0.84 -28.89 6.02
C CYS A 138 -0.83 -30.17 6.88
N THR A 139 -0.05 -30.25 7.96
CA THR A 139 -0.02 -31.42 8.85
C THR A 139 -1.08 -31.40 9.95
N ARG A 140 -1.75 -30.26 10.25
CA ARG A 140 -2.80 -30.21 11.29
C ARG A 140 -4.20 -30.66 10.85
N TYR A 141 -4.47 -30.72 9.55
CA TYR A 141 -5.80 -31.14 9.04
C TYR A 141 -5.92 -32.62 8.65
N MET A 142 -4.86 -33.42 8.80
CA MET A 142 -4.92 -34.87 8.57
C MET A 142 -5.39 -35.67 9.80
N HIS A 143 -5.72 -35.03 10.93
CA HIS A 143 -5.98 -35.72 12.20
C HIS A 143 -7.40 -35.51 12.78
N SER A 144 -8.41 -35.22 11.97
CA SER A 144 -9.80 -35.16 12.47
C SER A 144 -10.89 -35.79 11.60
N SER A 145 -10.53 -36.60 10.59
CA SER A 145 -11.52 -37.19 9.67
C SER A 145 -11.48 -38.72 9.52
N TRP A 146 -10.84 -39.44 10.43
CA TRP A 146 -11.06 -40.89 10.56
C TRP A 146 -11.90 -41.15 11.79
N GLY A 147 -13.19 -41.32 11.54
CA GLY A 147 -14.18 -41.69 12.52
C GLY A 147 -13.79 -42.97 13.26
N THR A 148 -14.17 -42.98 14.52
CA THR A 148 -14.44 -44.18 15.32
C THR A 148 -15.04 -45.29 14.46
N MET A 149 -14.26 -46.34 14.22
CA MET A 149 -14.79 -47.66 13.88
C MET A 149 -14.76 -48.52 15.14
N PRO A 150 -15.84 -49.27 15.44
CA PRO A 150 -15.94 -50.04 16.67
C PRO A 150 -15.00 -51.25 16.63
N LEU A 151 -14.41 -51.55 17.79
CA LEU A 151 -13.78 -52.83 18.06
C LEU A 151 -14.87 -53.92 18.03
N PHE A 152 -14.68 -54.93 17.18
CA PHE A 152 -15.28 -56.24 17.36
C PHE A 152 -14.18 -57.21 17.78
N GLU A 153 -14.50 -58.00 18.81
CA GLU A 153 -13.71 -59.12 19.34
C GLU A 153 -13.44 -60.21 18.30
#